data_AF-A0A8K0SLS1-F1
#
_entry.id   AF-A0A8K0SLS1-F1
#
_cell.length_a   1.000
_cell.length_b   1.000
_cell.length_c   1.000
_cell.angle_alpha   90.00
_cell.angle_beta   90.00
_cell.angle_gamma   90.00
#
_symmetry.space_group_name_H-M   'P 1'
#
loop_
_entity.id
_entity.type
_entity.pdbx_description
1 polymer ?
#
loop_
_entity_poly.entity_id
_entity_poly.type
_entity_poly.pdbx_seq_one_letter_code
_entity_poly.pdbx_strand_id
1 'polypeptide(L)'
;MAYCSHCQRPFPNAKAWEQHISNSSRHHICYNCNHHPDFYNEDELDEHLETEHHICVPCDRTFDDSYQLIRHDEAVHYICRLCRKHCESRSNLKNVSFHHPHAAKKVECFGCNQIFVTYSAMVLPVQTQPQSVADVAV
;
A
#
# COMPACT_ATOMS: atom_id res chain seq x y z
N MET A 1 31.66 -28.00 4.16
CA MET A 1 30.55 -27.78 5.12
C MET A 1 29.90 -26.45 4.76
N ALA A 2 28.58 -26.36 4.82
CA ALA A 2 27.85 -25.11 4.61
C ALA A 2 27.30 -24.59 5.95
N TYR A 3 27.09 -23.30 6.09
CA TYR A 3 26.64 -22.69 7.35
C TYR A 3 25.69 -21.54 7.05
N CYS A 4 24.55 -21.50 7.73
CA CYS A 4 23.63 -20.38 7.68
C CYS A 4 23.91 -19.43 8.84
N SER A 5 24.32 -18.19 8.54
CA SER A 5 24.60 -17.16 9.56
C SER A 5 23.35 -16.68 10.29
N HIS A 6 22.22 -16.50 9.58
CA HIS A 6 20.96 -16.01 10.16
C HIS A 6 20.33 -17.04 11.11
N CYS A 7 20.36 -18.32 10.74
CA CYS A 7 19.87 -19.42 11.59
C CYS A 7 20.95 -20.04 12.49
N GLN A 8 22.19 -19.51 12.47
CA GLN A 8 23.39 -20.01 13.16
C GLN A 8 23.60 -21.54 13.08
N ARG A 9 23.28 -22.13 11.92
CA ARG A 9 23.13 -23.59 11.78
C ARG A 9 24.12 -24.16 10.75
N PRO A 10 24.93 -25.18 11.12
CA PRO A 10 25.76 -25.92 10.17
C PRO A 10 24.95 -26.96 9.38
N PHE A 11 25.35 -27.18 8.13
CA PHE A 11 24.76 -28.14 7.20
C PHE A 11 25.83 -29.07 6.62
N PRO A 12 25.50 -30.36 6.42
CA PRO A 12 26.48 -31.37 6.00
C PRO A 12 27.04 -31.12 4.59
N ASN A 13 26.23 -30.55 3.69
CA ASN A 13 26.60 -30.22 2.31
C ASN A 13 25.84 -28.97 1.81
N ALA A 14 26.24 -28.44 0.66
CA ALA A 14 25.64 -27.25 0.06
C ALA A 14 24.15 -27.44 -0.28
N LYS A 15 23.77 -28.58 -0.86
CA LYS A 15 22.38 -28.89 -1.21
C LYS A 15 21.42 -28.86 -0.01
N ALA A 16 21.86 -29.34 1.15
CA ALA A 16 21.08 -29.28 2.39
C ALA A 16 20.93 -27.84 2.93
N TRP A 17 21.89 -26.96 2.65
CA TRP A 17 21.82 -25.53 2.96
C TRP A 17 20.93 -24.78 1.96
N GLU A 18 21.06 -25.04 0.65
CA GLU A 18 20.18 -24.51 -0.41
C GLU A 18 18.71 -24.89 -0.15
N GLN A 19 18.45 -26.15 0.20
CA GLN A 19 17.10 -26.60 0.58
C GLN A 19 16.61 -25.91 1.85
N HIS A 20 17.48 -25.61 2.82
CA HIS A 20 17.11 -24.87 4.02
C HIS A 20 16.72 -23.43 3.72
N ILE A 21 17.53 -22.68 2.96
CA ILE A 21 17.22 -21.28 2.63
C ILE A 21 15.97 -21.17 1.74
N SER A 22 15.77 -22.10 0.81
CA SER A 22 14.62 -22.10 -0.10
C SER A 22 13.28 -22.48 0.55
N ASN A 23 13.27 -23.25 1.66
CA ASN A 23 12.04 -23.72 2.31
C ASN A 23 11.76 -23.05 3.67
N SER A 24 12.60 -22.12 4.09
CA SER A 24 12.51 -21.47 5.41
C SER A 24 11.89 -20.10 5.27
N SER A 25 10.71 -19.87 5.87
CA SER A 25 10.04 -18.57 5.97
C SER A 25 10.76 -17.54 6.86
N ARG A 26 12.07 -17.70 7.05
CA ARG A 26 13.00 -16.79 7.72
C ARG A 26 14.09 -16.27 6.78
N HIS A 27 14.01 -16.67 5.51
CA HIS A 27 14.95 -16.34 4.46
C HIS A 27 14.13 -15.77 3.30
N HIS A 28 14.41 -14.53 2.93
CA HIS A 28 13.66 -13.81 1.89
C HIS A 28 14.68 -13.41 0.84
N ILE A 29 15.00 -14.33 -0.07
CA ILE A 29 16.15 -14.22 -0.97
C ILE A 29 15.72 -13.73 -2.35
N CYS A 30 16.35 -12.66 -2.84
CA CYS A 30 16.15 -12.21 -4.21
C CYS A 30 17.00 -13.04 -5.19
N TYR A 31 16.36 -13.89 -5.99
CA TYR A 31 17.01 -14.70 -7.02
C TYR A 31 17.32 -13.92 -8.32
N ASN A 32 16.83 -12.70 -8.46
CA ASN A 32 17.06 -11.84 -9.63
C ASN A 32 18.37 -11.04 -9.52
N CYS A 33 18.92 -10.89 -8.31
CA CYS A 33 20.23 -10.30 -8.06
C CYS A 33 21.34 -11.35 -8.08
N ASN A 34 22.43 -11.11 -8.82
CA ASN A 34 23.61 -11.99 -8.87
C ASN A 34 24.22 -12.36 -7.51
N HIS A 35 24.00 -11.53 -6.47
CA HIS A 35 24.52 -11.76 -5.12
C HIS A 35 23.55 -12.48 -4.19
N HIS A 36 22.32 -12.76 -4.62
CA HIS A 36 21.25 -13.38 -3.83
C HIS A 36 21.14 -12.83 -2.39
N PRO A 37 20.86 -11.51 -2.23
CA PRO A 37 20.70 -10.90 -0.90
C PRO A 37 19.53 -11.55 -0.15
N ASP A 38 19.73 -11.76 1.15
CA ASP A 38 18.78 -12.37 2.09
C ASP A 38 18.19 -11.26 2.99
N PHE A 39 16.92 -10.93 2.78
CA PHE A 39 16.21 -9.87 3.50
C PHE A 39 15.59 -10.39 4.80
N TYR A 40 15.38 -9.50 5.77
CA TYR A 40 14.89 -9.90 7.08
C TYR A 40 13.40 -10.26 7.04
N ASN A 41 12.62 -9.55 6.22
CA ASN A 41 11.18 -9.74 6.03
C ASN A 41 10.79 -9.85 4.54
N GLU A 42 9.60 -10.37 4.27
CA GLU A 42 8.95 -10.37 2.95
C GLU A 42 8.77 -8.95 2.41
N ASP A 43 8.29 -7.99 3.22
CA ASP A 43 8.12 -6.58 2.84
C ASP A 43 9.41 -5.92 2.28
N GLU A 44 10.58 -6.28 2.82
CA GLU A 44 11.87 -5.75 2.38
C GLU A 44 12.31 -6.36 1.04
N LEU A 45 12.02 -7.65 0.83
CA LEU A 45 12.23 -8.32 -0.46
C LEU A 45 11.31 -7.73 -1.53
N ASP A 46 10.05 -7.48 -1.19
CA ASP A 46 9.04 -6.90 -2.09
C ASP A 46 9.42 -5.47 -2.52
N GLU A 47 9.82 -4.62 -1.57
CA GLU A 47 10.33 -3.28 -1.91
C GLU A 47 11.56 -3.34 -2.82
N HIS A 48 12.48 -4.28 -2.58
CA HIS A 48 13.65 -4.50 -3.43
C HIS A 48 13.27 -5.00 -4.85
N LEU A 49 12.31 -5.92 -4.97
CA LEU A 49 11.81 -6.41 -6.25
C LEU A 49 11.10 -5.31 -7.05
N GLU A 50 10.33 -4.44 -6.40
CA GLU A 50 9.69 -3.28 -7.04
C GLU A 50 10.70 -2.19 -7.45
N THR A 51 11.75 -1.94 -6.66
CA THR A 51 12.68 -0.81 -6.88
C THR A 51 13.85 -1.15 -7.80
N GLU A 52 14.53 -2.27 -7.57
CA GLU A 52 15.74 -2.66 -8.34
C GLU A 52 15.42 -3.50 -9.56
N HIS A 53 14.32 -4.28 -9.51
CA HIS A 53 13.91 -5.18 -10.61
C HIS A 53 12.64 -4.74 -11.34
N HIS A 54 11.98 -3.67 -10.87
CA HIS A 54 10.69 -3.19 -11.39
C HIS A 54 9.64 -4.31 -11.54
N ILE A 55 9.55 -5.20 -10.56
CA ILE A 55 8.60 -6.31 -10.55
C ILE A 55 7.37 -5.94 -9.72
N CYS A 56 6.19 -6.09 -10.31
CA CYS A 56 4.95 -6.05 -9.54
C CYS A 56 4.74 -7.42 -8.88
N VAL A 57 5.09 -7.54 -7.61
CA VAL A 57 4.96 -8.76 -6.80
C VAL A 57 3.56 -9.40 -6.88
N PRO A 58 2.43 -8.68 -6.65
CA PRO A 58 1.10 -9.29 -6.67
C PRO A 58 0.64 -9.75 -8.07
N CYS A 59 1.33 -9.37 -9.14
CA CYS A 59 1.05 -9.81 -10.51
C CYS A 59 2.12 -10.74 -11.10
N ASP A 60 3.24 -10.97 -10.39
CA ASP A 60 4.47 -11.62 -10.88
C ASP A 60 4.89 -11.13 -12.29
N ARG A 61 4.99 -9.79 -12.44
CA ARG A 61 5.29 -9.13 -13.72
C ARG A 61 6.49 -8.20 -13.63
N THR A 62 7.53 -8.52 -14.39
CA THR A 62 8.69 -7.66 -14.66
C THR A 62 8.34 -6.51 -15.61
N PHE A 63 8.90 -5.33 -15.38
CA PHE A 63 8.85 -4.18 -16.28
C PHE A 63 10.26 -3.66 -16.59
N ASP A 64 10.45 -3.02 -17.75
CA ASP A 64 11.77 -2.46 -18.13
C ASP A 64 12.10 -1.14 -17.40
N ASP A 65 11.09 -0.48 -16.81
CA ASP A 65 11.21 0.85 -16.21
C ASP A 65 10.20 1.04 -15.06
N SER A 66 10.67 1.65 -13.98
CA SER A 66 9.90 2.23 -12.88
C SER A 66 8.59 2.91 -13.29
N TYR A 67 8.56 3.69 -14.38
CA TYR A 67 7.35 4.37 -14.84
C TYR A 67 6.28 3.39 -15.34
N GLN A 68 6.71 2.27 -15.95
CA GLN A 68 5.81 1.23 -16.46
C GLN A 68 5.18 0.44 -15.31
N LEU A 69 5.96 0.14 -14.26
CA LEU A 69 5.48 -0.46 -13.00
C LEU A 69 4.48 0.47 -12.30
N ILE A 70 4.84 1.73 -12.06
CA ILE A 70 3.94 2.71 -11.41
C ILE A 70 2.60 2.85 -12.17
N ARG A 71 2.63 2.88 -13.51
CA ARG A 71 1.41 2.95 -14.33
C ARG A 71 0.61 1.64 -14.27
N HIS A 72 1.27 0.49 -14.10
CA HIS A 72 0.60 -0.80 -13.87
C HIS A 72 -0.12 -0.81 -12.51
N ASP A 73 0.55 -0.37 -11.45
CA ASP A 73 -0.03 -0.27 -10.10
C ASP A 73 -1.23 0.69 -10.03
N GLU A 74 -1.15 1.84 -10.72
CA GLU A 74 -2.29 2.75 -10.88
C GLU A 74 -3.45 2.11 -11.67
N ALA A 75 -3.16 1.30 -12.70
CA ALA A 75 -4.18 0.77 -13.62
C ALA A 75 -4.84 -0.53 -13.14
N VAL A 76 -4.10 -1.37 -12.40
CA VAL A 76 -4.48 -2.74 -12.01
C VAL A 76 -4.75 -2.82 -10.50
N HIS A 77 -3.83 -2.33 -9.67
CA HIS A 77 -3.94 -2.36 -8.21
C HIS A 77 -4.64 -1.12 -7.63
N TYR A 78 -4.95 -0.12 -8.47
CA TYR A 78 -5.52 1.16 -8.11
C TYR A 78 -4.75 1.84 -6.96
N ILE A 79 -3.42 1.73 -6.97
CA ILE A 79 -2.54 2.37 -6.00
C ILE A 79 -2.29 3.81 -6.44
N CYS A 80 -2.50 4.77 -5.54
CA CYS A 80 -2.19 6.17 -5.83
C CYS A 80 -0.69 6.45 -5.65
N ARG A 81 0.01 6.80 -6.73
CA ARG A 81 1.46 7.13 -6.77
C ARG A 81 1.92 8.14 -5.70
N LEU A 82 1.05 9.07 -5.31
CA LEU A 82 1.38 10.16 -4.37
C LEU A 82 1.34 9.73 -2.89
N CYS A 83 0.78 8.56 -2.57
CA CYS A 83 0.59 8.10 -1.19
C CYS A 83 0.78 6.59 -0.96
N ARG A 84 1.00 5.81 -2.03
CA ARG A 84 1.10 4.34 -2.06
C ARG A 84 -0.04 3.62 -1.32
N LYS A 85 -1.27 4.18 -1.36
CA LYS A 85 -2.48 3.52 -0.84
C LYS A 85 -3.32 2.90 -1.96
N HIS A 86 -3.74 1.67 -1.73
CA HIS A 86 -4.76 0.96 -2.49
C HIS A 86 -6.12 1.69 -2.45
N CYS A 87 -6.77 1.82 -3.60
CA CYS A 87 -8.12 2.37 -3.72
C CYS A 87 -9.11 1.27 -4.16
N GLU A 88 -10.30 1.22 -3.56
CA GLU A 88 -11.33 0.21 -3.88
C GLU A 88 -11.87 0.26 -5.33
N SER A 89 -11.55 1.32 -6.09
CA SER A 89 -12.09 1.51 -7.44
C SER A 89 -11.30 2.55 -8.24
N ARG A 90 -11.28 2.38 -9.57
CA ARG A 90 -10.64 3.31 -10.52
C ARG A 90 -11.19 4.74 -10.46
N SER A 91 -12.47 4.90 -10.15
CA SER A 91 -13.10 6.22 -9.94
C SER A 91 -12.56 6.92 -8.69
N ASN A 92 -12.31 6.16 -7.62
CA ASN A 92 -11.73 6.67 -6.38
C ASN A 92 -10.27 7.08 -6.62
N LEU A 93 -9.48 6.27 -7.33
CA LEU A 93 -8.12 6.63 -7.73
C LEU A 93 -8.07 7.98 -8.47
N LYS A 94 -8.86 8.16 -9.54
CA LYS A 94 -8.86 9.40 -10.34
C LYS A 94 -9.22 10.64 -9.51
N ASN A 95 -10.20 10.51 -8.61
CA ASN A 95 -10.60 11.61 -7.74
C ASN A 95 -9.52 11.91 -6.69
N VAL A 96 -8.90 10.88 -6.12
CA VAL A 96 -7.82 10.99 -5.12
C VAL A 96 -6.56 11.61 -5.72
N SER A 97 -6.14 11.18 -6.92
CA SER A 97 -4.95 11.72 -7.61
C SER A 97 -5.11 13.19 -7.99
N PHE A 98 -6.34 13.64 -8.27
CA PHE A 98 -6.63 15.02 -8.67
C PHE A 98 -6.90 15.96 -7.48
N HIS A 99 -7.42 15.44 -6.35
CA HIS A 99 -7.83 16.25 -5.19
C HIS A 99 -7.00 16.06 -3.91
N HIS A 100 -5.96 15.22 -3.93
CA HIS A 100 -4.96 15.05 -2.86
C HIS A 100 -5.48 14.93 -1.39
N PRO A 101 -6.60 14.22 -1.08
CA PRO A 101 -7.19 14.23 0.26
C PRO A 101 -6.66 13.05 1.12
N HIS A 102 -5.34 12.97 1.30
CA HIS A 102 -4.72 11.94 2.16
C HIS A 102 -4.60 12.33 3.64
N ALA A 103 -4.70 13.61 3.94
CA ALA A 103 -5.22 14.03 5.23
C ALA A 103 -6.75 13.93 5.18
N ALA A 104 -7.38 13.49 6.27
CA ALA A 104 -8.78 13.76 6.50
C ALA A 104 -8.96 15.28 6.64
N LYS A 105 -9.11 15.99 5.51
CA LYS A 105 -9.43 17.43 5.46
C LYS A 105 -10.88 17.61 5.89
N LYS A 106 -11.07 17.48 7.20
CA LYS A 106 -12.21 17.96 7.96
C LYS A 106 -12.27 19.48 7.74
N VAL A 107 -13.14 19.95 6.86
CA VAL A 107 -13.40 21.38 6.74
C VAL A 107 -14.46 21.73 7.78
N GLU A 108 -14.06 22.52 8.78
CA GLU A 108 -14.91 22.92 9.89
C GLU A 108 -15.69 24.19 9.55
N CYS A 109 -16.99 24.17 9.85
CA CYS A 109 -17.88 25.33 9.70
C CYS A 109 -17.65 26.35 10.83
N PHE A 110 -16.98 27.47 10.57
CA PHE A 110 -16.75 28.55 11.54
C PHE A 110 -18.03 29.21 12.11
N GLY A 111 -19.21 28.91 11.57
CA GLY A 111 -20.51 29.33 12.13
C GLY A 111 -21.32 28.22 12.79
N CYS A 112 -20.88 26.96 12.75
CA CYS A 112 -21.72 25.82 13.15
C CYS A 112 -20.99 24.54 13.62
N ASN A 113 -19.65 24.54 13.70
CA ASN A 113 -18.77 23.46 14.19
C ASN A 113 -19.02 22.04 13.60
N GLN A 114 -19.74 21.97 12.47
CA GLN A 114 -19.92 20.73 11.71
C GLN A 114 -18.73 20.48 10.79
N ILE A 115 -18.40 19.20 10.61
CA ILE A 115 -17.23 18.73 9.85
C ILE A 115 -17.70 18.12 8.53
N PHE A 116 -17.23 18.65 7.41
CA PHE A 116 -17.61 18.18 6.08
C PHE A 116 -16.44 17.55 5.33
N VAL A 117 -16.79 16.61 4.43
CA VAL A 117 -15.84 15.85 3.59
C VAL A 117 -15.42 16.62 2.34
N THR A 118 -16.26 17.54 1.83
CA THR A 118 -15.96 18.40 0.68
C THR A 118 -16.63 19.76 0.80
N TYR A 119 -16.09 20.79 0.12
CA TYR A 119 -16.76 22.09 -0.02
C TYR A 119 -18.09 21.99 -0.78
N SER A 120 -18.20 21.11 -1.79
CA SER A 120 -19.45 20.90 -2.53
C SER A 120 -20.59 20.42 -1.62
N ALA A 121 -20.30 19.62 -0.59
CA ALA A 121 -21.27 19.20 0.42
C ALA A 121 -21.73 20.34 1.36
N MET A 122 -21.01 21.47 1.40
CA MET A 122 -21.42 22.67 2.14
C MET A 122 -22.36 23.58 1.32
N VAL A 123 -22.30 23.52 -0.01
CA VAL A 123 -22.99 24.48 -0.92
C VAL A 123 -24.27 23.90 -1.52
N LEU A 124 -24.61 22.64 -1.23
CA LEU A 124 -25.95 22.12 -1.51
C LEU A 124 -26.98 22.89 -0.65
N PRO A 125 -27.97 23.58 -1.24
CA PRO A 125 -29.02 24.23 -0.47
C PRO A 125 -29.77 23.16 0.32
N VAL A 126 -29.73 23.23 1.64
CA VAL A 126 -30.52 22.37 2.51
C VAL A 126 -32.00 22.75 2.36
N GLN A 127 -32.67 22.12 1.39
CA GLN A 127 -34.10 22.33 1.18
C GLN A 127 -34.86 21.66 2.33
N THR A 128 -35.17 22.50 3.31
CA THR A 128 -36.18 22.36 4.37
C THR A 128 -35.98 21.20 5.35
N GLN A 129 -35.35 21.50 6.48
CA GLN A 129 -35.79 20.96 7.78
C GLN A 129 -37.25 21.42 8.07
N PRO A 130 -37.91 20.87 9.10
CA PRO A 130 -37.77 21.52 10.41
C PRO A 130 -37.54 20.54 11.57
N GLN A 131 -36.67 20.93 12.50
CA GLN A 131 -36.75 20.48 13.90
C GLN A 131 -37.58 21.48 14.70
N SER A 132 -38.57 21.01 15.46
CA SER A 132 -39.23 21.74 16.55
C SER A 132 -40.17 20.79 17.31
N VAL A 133 -40.42 20.89 18.62
CA VAL A 133 -39.67 21.41 19.80
C VAL A 133 -40.15 20.59 21.02
N ALA A 134 -39.65 20.88 22.23
CA ALA A 134 -39.91 20.12 23.46
C ALA A 134 -41.36 20.15 23.99
N ASP A 135 -41.71 19.10 24.76
CA ASP A 135 -42.52 19.05 26.01
C ASP A 135 -42.83 17.56 26.33
N VAL A 136 -43.01 17.09 27.58
CA VAL A 136 -42.78 17.65 28.93
C VAL A 136 -42.42 16.47 29.89
N ALA A 137 -41.86 16.72 31.07
CA ALA A 137 -41.48 15.67 32.04
C ALA A 137 -42.67 15.10 32.85
N VAL A 138 -42.68 13.77 33.05
CA VAL A 138 -43.17 13.04 34.25
C VAL A 138 -42.26 11.85 34.49
#